data_AF-A0A5C4L0L4-F1
#
_entry.id   AF-A0A5C4L0L4-F1
#
_cell.length_a   1.000
_cell.length_b   1.000
_cell.length_c   1.000
_cell.angle_alpha   90.00
_cell.angle_beta   90.00
_cell.angle_gamma   90.00
#
_symmetry.space_group_name_H-M   'P 1'
#
loop_
_entity.id
_entity.type
_entity.pdbx_description
1 polymer ?
#
loop_
_entity_poly.entity_id
_entity_poly.type
_entity_poly.pdbx_seq_one_letter_code
_entity_poly.pdbx_strand_id
1 'polypeptide(L)'
;MKNLKNKLTKERLTAIAKITGASYSILEKHLALESPTPFLKSQEQHYSLKESIYLHDDFENLLHVKLLDYGAKFEEDQLERNIGSSDREPLELKISEIDYKHQKVVLEGGIYGDLLHASANDPIAKFLIAGFKPGDYKKLDLYKTLTCEAYLLESRGDTKLSFFTYFTAIESFAALKIQDYKSSVHPELHHALEHLSLDDKIKIAGRESCSTDDLSTIPAWGDVIGEFKKAQKLRNKIAHAHSRVEVSTEQVDSVFYCLAGLIAIMNSKKYDFISIRKHLFP
;
A
#
# COMPACT_ATOMS: atom_id res chain seq x y z
N MET A 1 16.69 5.08 -16.06
CA MET A 1 17.01 5.07 -14.61
C MET A 1 16.24 6.12 -13.80
N LYS A 2 16.55 7.44 -13.87
CA LYS A 2 15.87 8.49 -13.05
C LYS A 2 14.33 8.45 -13.14
N ASN A 3 13.80 8.11 -14.32
CA ASN A 3 12.35 8.05 -14.54
C ASN A 3 11.65 6.95 -13.73
N LEU A 4 12.26 5.74 -13.60
CA LEU A 4 11.64 4.63 -12.88
C LEU A 4 11.65 4.86 -11.35
N LYS A 5 12.81 5.25 -10.79
CA LYS A 5 12.91 5.58 -9.35
C LYS A 5 11.93 6.69 -8.97
N ASN A 6 11.93 7.80 -9.71
CA ASN A 6 11.01 8.92 -9.45
C ASN A 6 9.53 8.50 -9.56
N LYS A 7 9.19 7.63 -10.53
CA LYS A 7 7.82 7.14 -10.68
C LYS A 7 7.42 6.21 -9.53
N LEU A 8 8.31 5.35 -9.05
CA LEU A 8 8.08 4.50 -7.88
C LEU A 8 7.89 5.32 -6.59
N THR A 9 8.58 6.44 -6.43
CA THR A 9 8.35 7.36 -5.31
C THR A 9 6.98 8.03 -5.41
N LYS A 10 6.58 8.49 -6.61
CA LYS A 10 5.31 9.23 -6.80
C LYS A 10 4.05 8.35 -6.82
N GLU A 11 4.16 7.16 -7.41
CA GLU A 11 3.04 6.25 -7.67
C GLU A 11 3.23 4.91 -6.93
N ARG A 12 3.82 4.95 -5.73
CA ARG A 12 4.19 3.77 -4.92
C ARG A 12 3.05 2.77 -4.78
N LEU A 13 1.87 3.26 -4.40
CA LEU A 13 0.68 2.44 -4.21
C LEU A 13 0.30 1.66 -5.47
N THR A 14 0.42 2.26 -6.65
CA THR A 14 0.14 1.60 -7.93
C THR A 14 1.07 0.42 -8.16
N ALA A 15 2.37 0.60 -7.92
CA ALA A 15 3.35 -0.48 -8.07
C ALA A 15 3.11 -1.59 -7.03
N ILE A 16 2.76 -1.24 -5.79
CA ILE A 16 2.43 -2.20 -4.75
C ILE A 16 1.18 -2.99 -5.13
N ALA A 17 0.10 -2.32 -5.51
CA ALA A 17 -1.13 -2.96 -5.96
C ALA A 17 -0.87 -3.93 -7.12
N LYS A 18 0.03 -3.56 -8.04
CA LYS A 18 0.44 -4.45 -9.13
C LYS A 18 1.22 -5.68 -8.66
N ILE A 19 2.11 -5.54 -7.68
CA ILE A 19 2.92 -6.63 -7.12
C ILE A 19 2.07 -7.58 -6.27
N THR A 20 1.16 -7.03 -5.47
CA THR A 20 0.42 -7.77 -4.45
C THR A 20 -0.95 -8.22 -4.92
N GLY A 21 -1.48 -7.62 -5.98
CA GLY A 21 -2.83 -7.88 -6.48
C GLY A 21 -3.92 -7.09 -5.75
N ALA A 22 -3.55 -6.06 -4.97
CA ALA A 22 -4.54 -5.19 -4.34
C ALA A 22 -5.43 -4.53 -5.41
N SER A 23 -6.72 -4.41 -5.11
CA SER A 23 -7.71 -3.84 -6.02
C SER A 23 -8.02 -2.40 -5.63
N TYR A 24 -8.35 -1.59 -6.63
CA TYR A 24 -8.97 -0.29 -6.41
C TYR A 24 -10.47 -0.46 -6.56
N SER A 25 -11.24 0.11 -5.64
CA SER A 25 -12.70 0.09 -5.69
C SER A 25 -13.24 1.41 -5.20
N ILE A 26 -14.36 1.81 -5.80
CA ILE A 26 -15.14 2.94 -5.32
C ILE A 26 -16.26 2.36 -4.47
N LEU A 27 -16.42 2.88 -3.25
CA LEU A 27 -17.42 2.42 -2.29
C LEU A 27 -18.25 3.60 -1.80
N GLU A 28 -19.56 3.42 -1.75
CA GLU A 28 -20.50 4.39 -1.18
C GLU A 28 -20.98 3.87 0.19
N LYS A 29 -20.98 4.73 1.20
CA LYS A 29 -21.48 4.43 2.55
C LYS A 29 -22.42 5.52 3.01
N HIS A 30 -23.57 5.13 3.54
CA HIS A 30 -24.53 6.05 4.16
C HIS A 30 -23.92 6.73 5.37
N LEU A 31 -24.29 7.99 5.56
CA LEU A 31 -23.87 8.85 6.66
C LEU A 31 -25.03 9.04 7.64
N ALA A 32 -24.81 8.66 8.89
CA ALA A 32 -25.75 8.87 9.99
C ALA A 32 -25.75 10.32 10.51
N LEU A 33 -24.72 11.12 10.16
CA LEU A 33 -24.53 12.49 10.65
C LEU A 33 -24.51 12.59 12.18
N GLU A 34 -23.76 11.70 12.84
CA GLU A 34 -23.65 11.70 14.30
C GLU A 34 -22.97 12.99 14.81
N SER A 35 -23.65 13.71 15.71
CA SER A 35 -23.12 14.91 16.36
C SER A 35 -22.77 14.65 17.83
N PRO A 36 -21.54 14.98 18.29
CA PRO A 36 -21.20 14.99 19.70
C PRO A 36 -21.78 16.20 20.44
N THR A 37 -22.30 17.20 19.73
CA THR A 37 -23.01 18.34 20.32
C THR A 37 -24.42 17.89 20.73
N PRO A 38 -24.95 18.32 21.90
CA PRO A 38 -26.32 18.00 22.28
C PRO A 38 -27.29 18.41 21.19
N PHE A 39 -28.01 17.44 20.64
CA PHE A 39 -29.01 17.68 19.60
C PHE A 39 -30.14 18.56 20.15
N LEU A 40 -30.42 19.69 19.49
CA LEU A 40 -31.54 20.57 19.81
C LEU A 40 -32.56 20.47 18.68
N LYS A 41 -33.70 19.84 18.98
CA LYS A 41 -34.75 19.57 18.00
C LYS A 41 -35.24 20.87 17.35
N SER A 42 -35.26 20.88 16.01
CA SER A 42 -35.78 22.00 15.20
C SER A 42 -35.07 23.34 15.44
N GLN A 43 -33.78 23.29 15.80
CA GLN A 43 -32.93 24.48 15.86
C GLN A 43 -31.84 24.42 14.79
N GLU A 44 -31.77 25.49 14.00
CA GLU A 44 -30.68 25.74 13.07
C GLU A 44 -29.46 26.26 13.83
N GLN A 45 -28.41 25.46 13.82
CA GLN A 45 -27.11 25.83 14.38
C GLN A 45 -26.01 25.05 13.66
N HIS A 46 -24.77 25.37 13.99
CA HIS A 46 -23.63 24.63 13.49
C HIS A 46 -23.41 23.37 14.35
N TYR A 47 -23.67 22.20 13.77
CA TYR A 47 -23.40 20.91 14.39
C TYR A 47 -22.01 20.44 13.98
N SER A 48 -21.15 20.13 14.95
CA SER A 48 -19.96 19.34 14.69
C SER A 48 -20.37 17.90 14.40
N LEU A 49 -19.71 17.26 13.45
CA LEU A 49 -19.97 15.88 13.06
C LEU A 49 -18.72 15.03 13.28
N LYS A 50 -18.92 13.81 13.79
CA LYS A 50 -17.87 12.80 13.88
C LYS A 50 -18.46 11.43 13.63
N GLU A 51 -18.09 10.83 12.52
CA GLU A 51 -18.71 9.61 12.04
C GLU A 51 -17.70 8.48 11.84
N SER A 52 -18.06 7.29 12.31
CA SER A 52 -17.23 6.08 12.24
C SER A 52 -17.77 5.11 11.21
N ILE A 53 -17.07 4.96 10.09
CA ILE A 53 -17.45 4.06 9.00
C ILE A 53 -16.57 2.82 9.03
N TYR A 54 -17.20 1.65 9.17
CA TYR A 54 -16.52 0.36 9.14
C TYR A 54 -16.55 -0.24 7.73
N LEU A 55 -15.40 -0.71 7.27
CA LEU A 55 -15.15 -1.25 5.93
C LEU A 55 -14.80 -2.74 5.95
N HIS A 56 -14.87 -3.39 7.12
CA HIS A 56 -14.46 -4.80 7.29
C HIS A 56 -15.34 -5.79 6.52
N ASP A 57 -16.59 -5.43 6.23
CA ASP A 57 -17.49 -6.24 5.39
C ASP A 57 -17.05 -6.26 3.92
N ASP A 58 -16.43 -5.16 3.45
CA ASP A 58 -16.02 -4.98 2.05
C ASP A 58 -14.55 -5.33 1.82
N PHE A 59 -13.71 -5.17 2.85
CA PHE A 59 -12.27 -5.34 2.79
C PHE A 59 -11.72 -6.07 4.02
N GLU A 60 -10.85 -7.04 3.77
CA GLU A 60 -10.08 -7.71 4.82
C GLU A 60 -8.83 -6.91 5.20
N ASN A 61 -8.26 -6.17 4.25
CA ASN A 61 -7.09 -5.35 4.49
C ASN A 61 -7.12 -4.09 3.62
N LEU A 62 -6.83 -2.94 4.25
CA LEU A 62 -6.77 -1.63 3.59
C LEU A 62 -5.32 -1.20 3.40
N LEU A 63 -5.01 -0.64 2.22
CA LEU A 63 -3.73 0.00 1.93
C LEU A 63 -3.87 1.51 1.84
N HIS A 64 -4.98 1.98 1.28
CA HIS A 64 -5.24 3.40 1.10
C HIS A 64 -6.73 3.68 1.06
N VAL A 65 -7.12 4.82 1.63
CA VAL A 65 -8.49 5.34 1.56
C VAL A 65 -8.40 6.82 1.23
N LYS A 66 -9.23 7.25 0.28
CA LYS A 66 -9.43 8.66 -0.06
C LYS A 66 -10.92 8.95 -0.14
N LEU A 67 -11.36 10.00 0.54
CA LEU A 67 -12.70 10.57 0.35
C LEU A 67 -12.71 11.28 -1.00
N LEU A 68 -13.53 10.79 -1.94
CA LEU A 68 -13.68 11.39 -3.26
C LEU A 68 -14.73 12.49 -3.24
N ASP A 69 -15.90 12.18 -2.67
CA ASP A 69 -17.02 13.08 -2.59
C ASP A 69 -17.99 12.65 -1.47
N TYR A 70 -18.93 13.50 -1.12
CA TYR A 70 -19.96 13.24 -0.11
C TYR A 70 -21.12 14.22 -0.26
N GLY A 71 -22.31 13.82 0.19
CA GLY A 71 -23.55 14.60 0.10
C GLY A 71 -24.78 13.73 -0.09
N ALA A 72 -25.94 14.35 -0.27
CA ALA A 72 -27.16 13.67 -0.68
C ALA A 72 -27.17 13.46 -2.21
N LYS A 73 -27.82 12.39 -2.68
CA LYS A 73 -27.95 12.14 -4.12
C LYS A 73 -28.92 13.13 -4.75
N PHE A 74 -28.44 13.92 -5.71
CA PHE A 74 -29.22 14.88 -6.49
C PHE A 74 -28.93 14.57 -7.98
N GLU A 75 -29.74 13.68 -8.59
CA GLU A 75 -29.51 13.01 -9.89
C GLU A 75 -28.55 11.79 -9.88
N GLU A 76 -28.43 11.06 -11.00
CA GLU A 76 -27.86 9.69 -11.05
C GLU A 76 -26.41 9.57 -10.55
N ASP A 77 -25.62 10.67 -10.50
CA ASP A 77 -24.21 10.61 -10.11
C ASP A 77 -23.66 11.86 -9.40
N GLN A 78 -24.51 12.84 -9.05
CA GLN A 78 -24.06 14.08 -8.39
C GLN A 78 -24.45 14.07 -6.91
N LEU A 79 -23.49 14.45 -6.06
CA LEU A 79 -23.71 14.61 -4.62
C LEU A 79 -23.81 16.09 -4.27
N GLU A 80 -24.93 16.47 -3.67
CA GLU A 80 -25.16 17.82 -3.17
C GLU A 80 -24.80 17.90 -1.68
N ARG A 81 -24.03 18.93 -1.31
CA ARG A 81 -23.60 19.17 0.07
C ARG A 81 -24.52 20.13 0.82
N ASN A 82 -25.34 20.90 0.11
CA ASN A 82 -26.35 21.79 0.70
C ASN A 82 -27.58 20.97 1.12
N ILE A 83 -27.41 20.15 2.13
CA ILE A 83 -28.46 19.23 2.62
C ILE A 83 -29.09 19.73 3.93
N GLY A 84 -28.59 20.84 4.48
CA GLY A 84 -29.17 21.49 5.65
C GLY A 84 -30.49 22.19 5.30
N SER A 85 -31.26 22.55 6.33
CA SER A 85 -32.51 23.32 6.18
C SER A 85 -32.29 24.76 5.66
N SER A 86 -31.03 25.20 5.53
CA SER A 86 -30.65 26.54 5.07
C SER A 86 -29.50 26.46 4.07
N ASP A 87 -29.48 27.33 3.06
CA ASP A 87 -28.41 27.44 2.05
C ASP A 87 -27.14 28.15 2.57
N ARG A 88 -26.94 28.23 3.89
CA ARG A 88 -25.87 29.05 4.48
C ARG A 88 -24.50 28.39 4.36
N GLU A 89 -24.37 27.17 4.87
CA GLU A 89 -23.09 26.45 4.89
C GLU A 89 -23.33 25.00 4.47
N PRO A 90 -22.62 24.50 3.44
CA PRO A 90 -22.72 23.11 3.02
C PRO A 90 -22.21 22.17 4.11
N LEU A 91 -22.59 20.90 4.01
CA LEU A 91 -21.89 19.82 4.71
C LEU A 91 -20.40 19.89 4.36
N GLU A 92 -19.56 19.89 5.39
CA GLU A 92 -18.11 19.77 5.27
C GLU A 92 -17.65 18.51 5.98
N LEU A 93 -16.95 17.64 5.27
CA LEU A 93 -16.36 16.42 5.81
C LEU A 93 -14.92 16.24 5.31
N LYS A 94 -14.06 15.76 6.22
CA LYS A 94 -12.72 15.28 5.91
C LYS A 94 -12.44 13.99 6.67
N ILE A 95 -11.54 13.17 6.13
CA ILE A 95 -11.00 12.03 6.86
C ILE A 95 -10.10 12.57 7.97
N SER A 96 -10.44 12.30 9.23
CA SER A 96 -9.60 12.63 10.38
C SER A 96 -8.66 11.50 10.75
N GLU A 97 -9.11 10.26 10.61
CA GLU A 97 -8.36 9.06 10.98
C GLU A 97 -8.69 7.87 10.06
N ILE A 98 -7.69 7.03 9.81
CA ILE A 98 -7.85 5.72 9.16
C ILE A 98 -7.22 4.67 10.06
N ASP A 99 -8.06 3.80 10.62
CA ASP A 99 -7.63 2.63 11.37
C ASP A 99 -7.55 1.42 10.42
N TYR A 100 -6.36 1.21 9.89
CA TYR A 100 -6.06 0.09 9.00
C TYR A 100 -6.22 -1.29 9.67
N LYS A 101 -6.12 -1.37 11.00
CA LYS A 101 -6.21 -2.64 11.75
C LYS A 101 -7.65 -3.10 11.88
N HIS A 102 -8.57 -2.18 12.14
CA HIS A 102 -10.01 -2.47 12.27
C HIS A 102 -10.82 -2.09 11.02
N GLN A 103 -10.13 -1.76 9.92
CA GLN A 103 -10.71 -1.34 8.63
C GLN A 103 -11.77 -0.24 8.83
N LYS A 104 -11.41 0.78 9.61
CA LYS A 104 -12.33 1.85 10.00
C LYS A 104 -11.81 3.19 9.52
N VAL A 105 -12.73 4.04 9.06
CA VAL A 105 -12.46 5.41 8.65
C VAL A 105 -13.29 6.33 9.54
N VAL A 106 -12.66 7.38 10.06
CA VAL A 106 -13.35 8.41 10.83
C VAL A 106 -13.43 9.67 9.99
N LEU A 107 -14.65 10.15 9.79
CA LEU A 107 -14.93 11.44 9.17
C LEU A 107 -15.21 12.47 10.26
N GLU A 108 -14.69 13.68 10.07
CA GLU A 108 -14.96 14.82 10.94
C GLU A 108 -15.29 16.06 10.10
N GLY A 109 -16.13 16.93 10.66
CA GLY A 109 -16.46 18.20 10.06
C GLY A 109 -17.70 18.83 10.68
N GLY A 110 -18.59 19.39 9.86
CA GLY A 110 -19.76 20.08 10.36
C GLY A 110 -20.83 20.35 9.32
N ILE A 111 -21.99 20.74 9.80
CA ILE A 111 -23.13 21.17 8.99
C ILE A 111 -23.89 22.26 9.74
N TYR A 112 -24.38 23.25 8.99
CA TYR A 112 -25.31 24.24 9.51
C TYR A 112 -26.75 23.90 9.09
N GLY A 113 -27.67 23.87 10.06
CA GLY A 113 -29.10 23.65 9.81
C GLY A 113 -29.71 22.66 10.79
N ASP A 114 -30.93 22.19 10.52
CA ASP A 114 -31.54 21.11 11.30
C ASP A 114 -30.98 19.74 10.91
N LEU A 115 -30.34 19.04 11.87
CA LEU A 115 -29.75 17.72 11.67
C LEU A 115 -30.79 16.66 11.23
N LEU A 116 -32.06 16.79 11.65
CA LEU A 116 -33.13 15.89 11.21
C LEU A 116 -33.43 16.06 9.73
N HIS A 117 -33.43 17.30 9.24
CA HIS A 117 -33.63 17.58 7.83
C HIS A 117 -32.48 17.02 7.00
N ALA A 118 -31.25 17.28 7.43
CA ALA A 118 -30.05 16.76 6.76
C ALA A 118 -30.00 15.23 6.72
N SER A 119 -30.36 14.57 7.82
CA SER A 119 -30.38 13.10 7.88
C SER A 119 -31.48 12.50 7.00
N ALA A 120 -32.61 13.20 6.82
CA ALA A 120 -33.70 12.76 5.95
C ALA A 120 -33.32 12.77 4.45
N ASN A 121 -32.29 13.54 4.08
CA ASN A 121 -31.75 13.57 2.71
C ASN A 121 -30.82 12.38 2.40
N ASP A 122 -30.67 11.42 3.31
CA ASP A 122 -29.88 10.19 3.17
C ASP A 122 -28.47 10.42 2.58
N PRO A 123 -27.63 11.22 3.26
CA PRO A 123 -26.31 11.56 2.75
C PRO A 123 -25.41 10.33 2.67
N ILE A 124 -24.53 10.30 1.67
CA ILE A 124 -23.53 9.25 1.49
C ILE A 124 -22.12 9.85 1.38
N ALA A 125 -21.12 9.04 1.71
CA ALA A 125 -19.71 9.30 1.42
C ALA A 125 -19.18 8.30 0.39
N LYS A 126 -18.49 8.83 -0.62
CA LYS A 126 -17.87 8.08 -1.71
C LYS A 126 -16.38 7.99 -1.51
N PHE A 127 -15.86 6.78 -1.36
CA PHE A 127 -14.46 6.51 -1.10
C PHE A 127 -13.79 5.84 -2.30
N LEU A 128 -12.55 6.24 -2.60
CA LEU A 128 -11.61 5.43 -3.35
C LEU A 128 -10.78 4.63 -2.36
N ILE A 129 -10.89 3.31 -2.43
CA ILE A 129 -10.19 2.38 -1.55
C ILE A 129 -9.23 1.54 -2.38
N ALA A 130 -7.99 1.42 -1.91
CA ALA A 130 -7.06 0.40 -2.36
C ALA A 130 -6.91 -0.65 -1.25
N GLY A 131 -7.20 -1.92 -1.55
CA GLY A 131 -7.20 -2.97 -0.56
C GLY A 131 -7.51 -4.35 -1.12
N PHE A 132 -7.68 -5.31 -0.20
CA PHE A 132 -7.99 -6.70 -0.49
C PHE A 132 -9.39 -7.04 -0.03
N LYS A 133 -10.15 -7.68 -0.90
CA LYS A 133 -11.47 -8.22 -0.57
C LYS A 133 -11.35 -9.41 0.39
N PRO A 134 -12.44 -9.77 1.09
CA PRO A 134 -12.45 -10.93 1.98
C PRO A 134 -11.91 -12.20 1.33
N GLY A 135 -10.87 -12.77 1.94
CA GLY A 135 -10.25 -14.02 1.52
C GLY A 135 -9.09 -13.87 0.53
N ASP A 136 -8.87 -12.70 -0.07
CA ASP A 136 -7.77 -12.48 -1.00
C ASP A 136 -6.45 -12.21 -0.27
N TYR A 137 -6.49 -11.52 0.87
CA TYR A 137 -5.29 -11.19 1.65
C TYR A 137 -4.62 -12.46 2.22
N LYS A 138 -5.42 -13.42 2.68
CA LYS A 138 -4.92 -14.70 3.22
C LYS A 138 -4.20 -15.58 2.20
N LYS A 139 -4.40 -15.34 0.91
CA LYS A 139 -3.76 -16.11 -0.18
C LYS A 139 -2.42 -15.51 -0.62
N LEU A 140 -2.01 -14.37 -0.03
CA LEU A 140 -0.78 -13.71 -0.41
C LEU A 140 0.45 -14.49 0.08
N ASP A 141 1.43 -14.62 -0.80
CA ASP A 141 2.77 -15.02 -0.42
C ASP A 141 3.34 -14.03 0.60
N LEU A 142 4.15 -14.53 1.55
CA LEU A 142 4.69 -13.73 2.64
C LEU A 142 5.37 -12.42 2.17
N TYR A 143 6.13 -12.45 1.07
CA TYR A 143 6.78 -11.25 0.55
C TYR A 143 5.77 -10.16 0.11
N LYS A 144 4.59 -10.53 -0.39
CA LYS A 144 3.53 -9.59 -0.78
C LYS A 144 2.90 -8.96 0.47
N THR A 145 2.64 -9.77 1.49
CA THR A 145 2.14 -9.32 2.80
C THR A 145 3.11 -8.30 3.41
N LEU A 146 4.40 -8.64 3.46
CA LEU A 146 5.45 -7.73 3.95
C LEU A 146 5.57 -6.46 3.10
N THR A 147 5.37 -6.54 1.78
CA THR A 147 5.35 -5.36 0.91
C THR A 147 4.23 -4.39 1.28
N CYS A 148 3.03 -4.91 1.59
CA CYS A 148 1.90 -4.12 2.06
C CYS A 148 2.16 -3.52 3.45
N GLU A 149 2.67 -4.31 4.40
CA GLU A 149 2.98 -3.84 5.75
C GLU A 149 4.05 -2.74 5.74
N ALA A 150 5.10 -2.91 4.95
CA ALA A 150 6.16 -1.92 4.79
C ALA A 150 5.62 -0.56 4.30
N TYR A 151 4.64 -0.59 3.40
CA TYR A 151 3.97 0.62 2.91
C TYR A 151 3.08 1.29 3.96
N LEU A 152 2.37 0.51 4.77
CA LEU A 152 1.59 1.04 5.89
C LEU A 152 2.47 1.65 6.99
N LEU A 153 3.65 1.08 7.22
CA LEU A 153 4.66 1.66 8.11
C LEU A 153 5.21 2.98 7.54
N GLU A 154 5.48 3.02 6.24
CA GLU A 154 5.92 4.22 5.55
C GLU A 154 4.91 5.36 5.66
N SER A 155 3.62 5.07 5.43
CA SER A 155 2.56 6.08 5.49
C SER A 155 2.33 6.66 6.88
N ARG A 156 2.78 5.96 7.93
CA ARG A 156 2.80 6.43 9.33
C ARG A 156 4.08 7.20 9.70
N GLY A 157 5.07 7.25 8.81
CA GLY A 157 6.37 7.89 9.05
C GLY A 157 7.42 6.97 9.68
N ASP A 158 7.13 5.67 9.87
CA ASP A 158 8.05 4.70 10.46
C ASP A 158 9.09 4.20 9.46
N THR A 159 9.94 5.10 8.94
CA THR A 159 10.87 4.82 7.83
C THR A 159 11.82 3.66 8.12
N LYS A 160 12.34 3.55 9.35
CA LYS A 160 13.25 2.48 9.75
C LYS A 160 12.57 1.10 9.69
N LEU A 161 11.37 0.98 10.28
CA LEU A 161 10.63 -0.28 10.27
C LEU A 161 10.16 -0.63 8.85
N SER A 162 9.70 0.36 8.08
CA SER A 162 9.36 0.18 6.67
C SER A 162 10.55 -0.37 5.87
N PHE A 163 11.74 0.20 6.03
CA PHE A 163 12.96 -0.28 5.37
C PHE A 163 13.28 -1.74 5.70
N PHE A 164 13.25 -2.11 6.99
CA PHE A 164 13.49 -3.50 7.39
C PHE A 164 12.43 -4.43 6.83
N THR A 165 11.16 -4.03 6.83
CA THR A 165 10.05 -4.84 6.34
C THR A 165 10.17 -5.07 4.83
N TYR A 166 10.54 -4.04 4.04
CA TYR A 166 10.86 -4.22 2.62
C TYR A 166 12.09 -5.11 2.40
N PHE A 167 13.13 -4.99 3.23
CA PHE A 167 14.30 -5.85 3.13
C PHE A 167 13.95 -7.32 3.43
N THR A 168 13.13 -7.57 4.45
CA THR A 168 12.61 -8.91 4.77
C THR A 168 11.67 -9.43 3.68
N ALA A 169 10.94 -8.55 2.97
CA ALA A 169 10.20 -8.94 1.78
C ALA A 169 11.14 -9.45 0.67
N ILE A 170 12.33 -8.83 0.47
CA ILE A 170 13.35 -9.33 -0.47
C ILE A 170 13.86 -10.71 -0.02
N GLU A 171 14.16 -10.89 1.28
CA GLU A 171 14.58 -12.18 1.85
C GLU A 171 13.54 -13.28 1.60
N SER A 172 12.27 -12.97 1.89
CA SER A 172 11.15 -13.88 1.67
C SER A 172 10.96 -14.21 0.19
N PHE A 173 11.06 -13.22 -0.70
CA PHE A 173 10.96 -13.43 -2.14
C PHE A 173 12.09 -14.31 -2.69
N ALA A 174 13.33 -14.07 -2.26
CA ALA A 174 14.47 -14.90 -2.64
C ALA A 174 14.31 -16.33 -2.11
N ALA A 175 13.84 -16.50 -0.87
CA ALA A 175 13.59 -17.82 -0.30
C ALA A 175 12.50 -18.59 -1.07
N LEU A 176 11.41 -17.92 -1.47
CA LEU A 176 10.37 -18.51 -2.33
C LEU A 176 10.97 -19.02 -3.65
N LYS A 177 11.81 -18.22 -4.31
CA LYS A 177 12.46 -18.63 -5.57
C LYS A 177 13.43 -19.79 -5.42
N ILE A 178 14.16 -19.84 -4.31
CA ILE A 178 15.02 -20.98 -4.02
C ILE A 178 14.19 -22.22 -3.73
N GLN A 179 13.04 -22.08 -3.06
CA GLN A 179 12.12 -23.19 -2.82
C GLN A 179 11.54 -23.74 -4.13
N ASP A 180 11.17 -22.88 -5.07
CA ASP A 180 10.75 -23.28 -6.41
C ASP A 180 11.89 -24.05 -7.11
N TYR A 181 13.12 -23.53 -7.04
CA TYR A 181 14.31 -24.14 -7.63
C TYR A 181 14.65 -25.51 -7.02
N LYS A 182 14.44 -25.74 -5.71
CA LYS A 182 14.71 -27.04 -5.07
C LYS A 182 14.06 -28.23 -5.79
N SER A 183 12.90 -28.02 -6.42
CA SER A 183 12.19 -29.06 -7.16
C SER A 183 12.98 -29.61 -8.37
N SER A 184 13.94 -28.84 -8.90
CA SER A 184 14.77 -29.22 -10.05
C SER A 184 16.18 -29.71 -9.66
N VAL A 185 16.49 -29.77 -8.36
CA VAL A 185 17.82 -30.14 -7.85
C VAL A 185 17.76 -31.36 -6.95
N HIS A 186 18.86 -32.12 -6.91
CA HIS A 186 18.97 -33.32 -6.09
C HIS A 186 18.74 -33.01 -4.60
N PRO A 187 17.96 -33.82 -3.84
CA PRO A 187 17.63 -33.58 -2.44
C PRO A 187 18.83 -33.34 -1.52
N GLU A 188 19.97 -33.98 -1.79
CA GLU A 188 21.20 -33.80 -1.03
C GLU A 188 21.74 -32.35 -1.06
N LEU A 189 21.39 -31.58 -2.09
CA LEU A 189 21.80 -30.18 -2.21
C LEU A 189 20.83 -29.21 -1.53
N HIS A 190 19.66 -29.67 -1.07
CA HIS A 190 18.63 -28.80 -0.49
C HIS A 190 19.12 -28.08 0.77
N HIS A 191 19.83 -28.80 1.65
CA HIS A 191 20.40 -28.22 2.86
C HIS A 191 21.41 -27.11 2.54
N ALA A 192 22.27 -27.33 1.53
CA ALA A 192 23.25 -26.33 1.11
C ALA A 192 22.55 -25.07 0.58
N LEU A 193 21.50 -25.21 -0.23
CA LEU A 193 20.73 -24.09 -0.78
C LEU A 193 20.06 -23.23 0.30
N GLU A 194 19.62 -23.82 1.40
CA GLU A 194 19.00 -23.10 2.51
C GLU A 194 19.99 -22.22 3.28
N HIS A 195 21.24 -22.64 3.38
CA HIS A 195 22.29 -21.95 4.15
C HIS A 195 23.10 -20.95 3.32
N LEU A 196 22.77 -20.78 2.04
CA LEU A 196 23.40 -19.77 1.20
C LEU A 196 23.14 -18.36 1.71
N SER A 197 24.12 -17.48 1.44
CA SER A 197 23.98 -16.05 1.65
C SER A 197 22.82 -15.49 0.81
N LEU A 198 22.21 -14.40 1.24
CA LEU A 198 21.13 -13.77 0.50
C LEU A 198 21.57 -13.35 -0.92
N ASP A 199 22.81 -12.85 -1.06
CA ASP A 199 23.40 -12.51 -2.36
C ASP A 199 23.42 -13.72 -3.30
N ASP A 200 23.82 -14.89 -2.81
CA ASP A 200 23.93 -16.08 -3.63
C ASP A 200 22.55 -16.66 -3.95
N LYS A 201 21.61 -16.61 -2.99
CA LYS A 201 20.20 -16.95 -3.24
C LYS A 201 19.60 -16.09 -4.36
N ILE A 202 19.82 -14.78 -4.32
CA ILE A 202 19.32 -13.86 -5.36
C ILE A 202 19.95 -14.16 -6.72
N LYS A 203 21.27 -14.43 -6.78
CA LYS A 203 21.94 -14.77 -8.05
C LYS A 203 21.42 -16.09 -8.64
N ILE A 204 21.29 -17.14 -7.83
CA ILE A 204 20.76 -18.44 -8.27
C ILE A 204 19.32 -18.28 -8.76
N ALA A 205 18.47 -17.65 -7.95
CA ALA A 205 17.09 -17.35 -8.31
C ALA A 205 16.99 -16.54 -9.62
N GLY A 206 17.89 -15.57 -9.82
CA GLY A 206 17.96 -14.77 -11.03
C GLY A 206 18.34 -15.60 -12.26
N ARG A 207 19.39 -16.42 -12.16
CA ARG A 207 19.84 -17.28 -13.27
C ARG A 207 18.74 -18.24 -13.70
N GLU A 208 18.09 -18.89 -12.73
CA GLU A 208 16.99 -19.80 -12.97
C GLU A 208 15.80 -19.09 -13.62
N SER A 209 15.33 -17.99 -13.02
CA SER A 209 14.14 -17.27 -13.48
C SER A 209 14.31 -16.66 -14.89
N CYS A 210 15.52 -16.24 -15.22
CA CYS A 210 15.87 -15.65 -16.51
C CYS A 210 16.40 -16.68 -17.52
N SER A 211 16.57 -17.94 -17.12
CA SER A 211 17.14 -19.03 -17.93
C SER A 211 18.48 -18.64 -18.58
N THR A 212 19.38 -18.05 -17.79
CA THR A 212 20.72 -17.60 -18.23
C THR A 212 21.76 -17.81 -17.15
N ASP A 213 22.96 -18.24 -17.51
CA ASP A 213 24.10 -18.33 -16.59
C ASP A 213 24.77 -16.96 -16.36
N ASP A 214 24.64 -16.06 -17.33
CA ASP A 214 25.23 -14.73 -17.32
C ASP A 214 24.17 -13.63 -17.13
N LEU A 215 24.03 -13.21 -15.88
CA LEU A 215 23.12 -12.13 -15.49
C LEU A 215 23.56 -10.75 -15.98
N SER A 216 24.79 -10.58 -16.49
CA SER A 216 25.22 -9.31 -17.10
C SER A 216 24.48 -9.01 -18.40
N THR A 217 23.91 -10.05 -19.03
CA THR A 217 23.05 -9.92 -20.21
C THR A 217 21.69 -9.28 -19.91
N ILE A 218 21.28 -9.21 -18.64
CA ILE A 218 20.02 -8.59 -18.20
C ILE A 218 20.26 -7.10 -17.91
N PRO A 219 19.80 -6.17 -18.76
CA PRO A 219 20.21 -4.76 -18.68
C PRO A 219 19.94 -4.07 -17.34
N ALA A 220 18.81 -4.39 -16.68
CA ALA A 220 18.45 -3.80 -15.39
C ALA A 220 19.14 -4.46 -14.18
N TRP A 221 19.79 -5.62 -14.35
CA TRP A 221 20.28 -6.44 -13.24
C TRP A 221 21.35 -5.74 -12.40
N GLY A 222 22.37 -5.18 -13.07
CA GLY A 222 23.50 -4.53 -12.40
C GLY A 222 23.06 -3.39 -11.48
N ASP A 223 22.10 -2.59 -11.92
CA ASP A 223 21.55 -1.47 -11.14
C ASP A 223 20.70 -1.95 -9.96
N VAL A 224 19.84 -2.96 -10.18
CA VAL A 224 18.98 -3.53 -9.12
C VAL A 224 19.85 -4.17 -8.02
N ILE A 225 20.88 -4.93 -8.40
CA ILE A 225 21.81 -5.54 -7.44
C ILE A 225 22.74 -4.49 -6.80
N GLY A 226 23.09 -3.43 -7.52
CA GLY A 226 23.83 -2.30 -6.97
C GLY A 226 23.07 -1.64 -5.81
N GLU A 227 21.76 -1.40 -5.97
CA GLU A 227 20.90 -0.88 -4.89
C GLU A 227 20.68 -1.89 -3.77
N PHE A 228 20.50 -3.17 -4.10
CA PHE A 228 20.42 -4.24 -3.10
C PHE A 228 21.63 -4.25 -2.16
N LYS A 229 22.86 -4.21 -2.70
CA LYS A 229 24.09 -4.19 -1.90
C LYS A 229 24.19 -2.96 -1.00
N LYS A 230 23.69 -1.80 -1.44
CA LYS A 230 23.61 -0.60 -0.60
C LYS A 230 22.63 -0.80 0.57
N ALA A 231 21.45 -1.36 0.29
CA ALA A 231 20.45 -1.67 1.30
C ALA A 231 20.98 -2.70 2.32
N GLN A 232 21.64 -3.77 1.86
CA GLN A 232 22.23 -4.79 2.73
C GLN A 232 23.32 -4.21 3.65
N LYS A 233 24.20 -3.34 3.11
CA LYS A 233 25.19 -2.62 3.93
C LYS A 233 24.54 -1.77 5.01
N LEU A 234 23.45 -1.07 4.69
CA LEU A 234 22.70 -0.27 5.65
C LEU A 234 22.04 -1.16 6.72
N ARG A 235 21.39 -2.25 6.32
CA ARG A 235 20.80 -3.25 7.23
C ARG A 235 21.83 -3.76 8.23
N ASN A 236 23.01 -4.16 7.74
CA ASN A 236 24.08 -4.68 8.61
C ASN A 236 24.64 -3.60 9.53
N LYS A 237 24.78 -2.35 9.05
CA LYS A 237 25.16 -1.22 9.91
C LYS A 237 24.16 -1.02 11.04
N ILE A 238 22.86 -1.06 10.76
CA ILE A 238 21.84 -0.91 11.81
C ILE A 238 21.89 -2.08 12.80
N ALA A 239 22.06 -3.31 12.32
CA ALA A 239 22.08 -4.50 13.16
C ALA A 239 23.31 -4.60 14.09
N HIS A 240 24.45 -4.04 13.68
CA HIS A 240 25.72 -4.16 14.41
C HIS A 240 26.18 -2.86 15.09
N ALA A 241 25.54 -1.71 14.83
CA ALA A 241 25.97 -0.44 15.39
C ALA A 241 25.56 -0.27 16.85
N HIS A 242 26.50 0.27 17.64
CA HIS A 242 26.27 0.79 19.00
C HIS A 242 25.75 2.24 18.99
N SER A 243 25.48 2.81 17.81
CA SER A 243 25.01 4.18 17.61
C SER A 243 23.69 4.23 16.83
N ARG A 244 22.94 5.32 17.00
CA ARG A 244 21.61 5.53 16.41
C ARG A 244 21.75 5.80 14.90
N VAL A 245 21.71 4.73 14.09
CA VAL A 245 21.61 4.84 12.63
C VAL A 245 20.18 5.22 12.25
N GLU A 246 20.01 6.34 11.56
CA GLU A 246 18.73 6.78 10.99
C GLU A 246 18.56 6.27 9.57
N VAL A 247 17.30 6.10 9.16
CA VAL A 247 16.93 5.65 7.80
C VAL A 247 16.13 6.75 7.13
N SER A 248 16.63 7.24 6.00
CA SER A 248 15.96 8.28 5.20
C SER A 248 14.91 7.70 4.27
N THR A 249 13.95 8.53 3.83
CA THR A 249 12.96 8.14 2.80
C THR A 249 13.63 7.66 1.52
N GLU A 250 14.74 8.27 1.10
CA GLU A 250 15.51 7.82 -0.07
C GLU A 250 16.04 6.38 0.07
N GLN A 251 16.39 5.96 1.30
CA GLN A 251 16.84 4.61 1.57
C GLN A 251 15.68 3.60 1.54
N VAL A 252 14.49 4.01 2.01
CA VAL A 252 13.24 3.25 1.84
C VAL A 252 12.92 3.10 0.35
N ASP A 253 13.04 4.19 -0.42
CA ASP A 253 12.82 4.19 -1.86
C ASP A 253 13.78 3.24 -2.59
N SER A 254 15.06 3.23 -2.21
CA SER A 254 16.05 2.34 -2.79
C SER A 254 15.77 0.86 -2.51
N VAL A 255 15.36 0.49 -1.29
CA VAL A 255 15.04 -0.91 -0.98
C VAL A 255 13.75 -1.37 -1.68
N PHE A 256 12.73 -0.51 -1.75
CA PHE A 256 11.51 -0.81 -2.51
C PHE A 256 11.80 -0.94 -4.01
N TYR A 257 12.62 -0.04 -4.57
CA TYR A 257 13.07 -0.13 -5.97
C TYR A 257 13.74 -1.47 -6.27
N CYS A 258 14.61 -1.93 -5.35
CA CYS A 258 15.26 -3.23 -5.47
C CYS A 258 14.23 -4.37 -5.50
N LEU A 259 13.32 -4.41 -4.53
CA LEU A 259 12.27 -5.42 -4.45
C LEU A 259 11.40 -5.46 -5.72
N ALA A 260 10.89 -4.31 -6.15
CA ALA A 260 10.06 -4.19 -7.35
C ALA A 260 10.82 -4.62 -8.61
N GLY A 261 12.11 -4.26 -8.71
CA GLY A 261 12.99 -4.66 -9.80
C GLY A 261 13.23 -6.18 -9.84
N LEU A 262 13.55 -6.79 -8.70
CA LEU A 262 13.77 -8.23 -8.58
C LEU A 262 12.49 -9.00 -8.96
N ILE A 263 11.33 -8.59 -8.47
CA ILE A 263 10.05 -9.20 -8.81
C ILE A 263 9.76 -9.06 -10.31
N ALA A 264 9.93 -7.86 -10.89
CA ALA A 264 9.66 -7.65 -12.30
C ALA A 264 10.59 -8.48 -13.21
N ILE A 265 11.87 -8.62 -12.84
CA ILE A 265 12.84 -9.44 -13.57
C ILE A 265 12.50 -10.93 -13.44
N MET A 266 12.33 -11.42 -12.21
CA MET A 266 12.25 -12.86 -11.92
C MET A 266 10.84 -13.47 -12.06
N ASN A 267 9.76 -12.72 -11.80
CA ASN A 267 8.39 -13.22 -11.99
C ASN A 267 7.84 -12.87 -13.38
N SER A 268 8.14 -11.67 -13.86
CA SER A 268 7.46 -11.10 -15.03
C SER A 268 8.35 -11.02 -16.28
N LYS A 269 9.59 -11.52 -16.19
CA LYS A 269 10.59 -11.57 -17.27
C LYS A 269 10.80 -10.20 -17.94
N LYS A 270 10.87 -9.15 -17.13
CA LYS A 270 11.12 -7.77 -17.60
C LYS A 270 12.57 -7.39 -17.35
N TYR A 271 13.38 -7.36 -18.42
CA TYR A 271 14.83 -7.28 -18.30
C TYR A 271 15.40 -5.86 -18.42
N ASP A 272 14.64 -4.91 -18.96
CA ASP A 272 15.02 -3.50 -19.10
C ASP A 272 14.09 -2.56 -18.31
N PHE A 273 14.55 -1.33 -18.05
CA PHE A 273 13.80 -0.35 -17.24
C PHE A 273 12.47 0.10 -17.86
N ILE A 274 12.35 0.11 -19.18
CA ILE A 274 11.12 0.53 -19.87
C ILE A 274 10.07 -0.56 -19.66
N SER A 275 10.47 -1.82 -19.86
CA SER A 275 9.63 -2.99 -19.63
C SER A 275 9.20 -3.13 -18.18
N ILE A 276 10.10 -2.91 -17.22
CA ILE A 276 9.78 -2.91 -15.78
C ILE A 276 8.77 -1.79 -15.47
N ARG A 277 9.02 -0.57 -15.97
CA ARG A 277 8.11 0.56 -15.77
C ARG A 277 6.71 0.28 -16.32
N LYS A 278 6.60 -0.19 -17.56
CA LYS A 278 5.31 -0.51 -18.19
C LYS A 278 4.58 -1.62 -17.45
N HIS A 279 5.32 -2.57 -16.87
CA HIS A 279 4.74 -3.65 -16.11
C HIS A 279 4.15 -3.18 -14.77
N LEU A 280 4.87 -2.32 -14.04
CA LEU A 280 4.46 -1.81 -12.73
C LEU A 280 3.41 -0.70 -12.80
N PHE A 281 3.38 0.04 -13.91
CA PHE A 281 2.47 1.17 -14.14
C PHE A 281 1.80 1.03 -15.53
N PRO A 282 0.85 0.10 -15.68
CA PRO A 282 0.09 -0.06 -16.92
C PRO A 282 -0.79 1.16 -17.22
#